data_AF-A0A2G2IDG9-F1
#
_entry.id   AF-A0A2G2IDG9-F1
#
_cell.length_a   1.000
_cell.length_b   1.000
_cell.length_c   1.000
_cell.angle_alpha   90.00
_cell.angle_beta   90.00
_cell.angle_gamma   90.00
#
_symmetry.space_group_name_H-M   'P 1'
#
loop_
_entity.id
_entity.type
_entity.pdbx_description
1 polymer ?
#
loop_
_entity_poly.entity_id
_entity_poly.type
_entity_poly.pdbx_seq_one_letter_code
_entity_poly.pdbx_strand_id
1 'polypeptide(L)'
;MSPSTNKIVTLLFTTIALFITAFTSLLANATEEVNVYSYRQPFLVKPLFDKFTESTGIKVNVVFAKKGMSERLAREGEYSPADILLTTDISRLIELQERNLLQVNNSAILTSVIPSQYRSTDNTWFALTTRVRNIYSAKRLGAVNINYEDLADEKYKGRICTRSGKHAYNVALVSSMIAEHGEAETLVWLEKFKANLARKPQGNDRGQVQAIHQNLCDISLGNSYYFGKMLVDKKQKVWADAVNINFPNQSNRGAHVNISGMGLAKYSPNIKNAKMLMDFLASKPAQQLYAHTNMEYPVRTDVAPSALVASWGKFKADKLSLEIIAKNRQLALKLIDRARFDL
;
A
#
# COMPACT_ATOMS: atom_id res chain seq x y z
N MET A 1 -27.05 -31.42 67.28
CA MET A 1 -27.33 -31.17 65.84
C MET A 1 -27.65 -32.51 65.19
N SER A 2 -28.78 -32.62 64.50
CA SER A 2 -29.31 -33.91 64.00
C SER A 2 -28.49 -34.44 62.81
N PRO A 3 -28.49 -35.76 62.55
CA PRO A 3 -27.80 -36.34 61.39
C PRO A 3 -28.29 -35.81 60.03
N SER A 4 -29.48 -35.19 60.00
CA SER A 4 -30.06 -34.58 58.81
C SER A 4 -29.41 -33.23 58.44
N THR A 5 -28.88 -32.49 59.42
CA THR A 5 -28.28 -31.17 59.15
C THR A 5 -26.93 -31.29 58.44
N ASN A 6 -26.13 -32.31 58.76
CA ASN A 6 -24.84 -32.54 58.09
C ASN A 6 -24.97 -32.97 56.63
N LYS A 7 -26.02 -33.72 56.26
CA LYS A 7 -26.25 -34.13 54.87
C LYS A 7 -26.64 -32.96 53.97
N ILE A 8 -27.43 -32.02 54.49
CA ILE A 8 -27.87 -30.83 53.75
C ILE A 8 -26.68 -29.88 53.51
N VAL A 9 -25.83 -29.67 54.52
CA VAL A 9 -24.63 -28.82 54.39
C VAL A 9 -23.65 -29.43 53.40
N THR A 10 -23.42 -30.75 53.44
CA THR A 10 -22.51 -31.43 52.51
C THR A 10 -23.02 -31.36 51.06
N LEU A 11 -24.33 -31.50 50.84
CA LEU A 11 -24.95 -31.41 49.51
C LEU A 11 -24.89 -29.99 48.92
N LEU A 12 -25.00 -28.96 49.78
CA LEU A 12 -24.87 -27.54 49.39
C LEU A 12 -23.43 -27.18 48.99
N PHE A 13 -22.42 -27.71 49.69
CA PHE A 13 -21.02 -27.47 49.34
C PHE A 13 -20.61 -28.17 48.03
N THR A 14 -21.12 -29.37 47.75
CA THR A 14 -20.85 -30.06 46.48
C THR A 14 -21.53 -29.39 45.27
N THR A 15 -22.70 -28.75 45.45
CA THR A 15 -23.39 -28.06 44.35
C THR A 15 -22.77 -26.70 44.01
N ILE A 16 -22.23 -25.98 45.01
CA ILE A 16 -21.48 -24.73 44.79
C ILE A 16 -20.14 -24.99 44.12
N ALA A 17 -19.41 -26.06 44.50
CA ALA A 17 -18.15 -26.43 43.86
C ALA A 17 -18.32 -26.80 42.37
N LEU A 18 -19.41 -27.49 42.02
CA LEU A 18 -19.72 -27.86 40.63
C LEU A 18 -20.08 -26.64 39.76
N PHE A 19 -20.75 -25.64 40.34
CA PHE A 19 -21.09 -24.39 39.66
C PHE A 19 -19.87 -23.49 39.42
N ILE A 20 -18.89 -23.47 40.33
CA ILE A 20 -17.66 -22.69 40.17
C ILE A 20 -16.77 -23.29 39.08
N THR A 21 -16.67 -24.63 39.00
CA THR A 21 -15.92 -25.29 37.92
C THR A 21 -16.58 -25.18 36.54
N ALA A 22 -17.90 -25.04 36.48
CA ALA A 22 -18.64 -24.85 35.22
C ALA A 22 -18.60 -23.39 34.72
N PHE A 23 -18.35 -22.41 35.60
CA PHE A 23 -18.19 -21.01 35.21
C PHE A 23 -16.77 -20.69 34.71
N THR A 24 -15.76 -21.44 35.16
CA THR A 24 -14.37 -21.26 34.69
C THR A 24 -14.12 -21.84 33.30
N SER A 25 -14.95 -22.76 32.81
CA SER A 25 -14.85 -23.33 31.45
C SER A 25 -15.57 -22.50 30.37
N LEU A 26 -16.31 -21.46 30.76
CA LEU A 26 -16.94 -20.49 29.84
C LEU A 26 -16.03 -19.31 29.49
N LEU A 27 -14.87 -19.18 30.12
CA LEU A 27 -13.74 -18.44 29.56
C LEU A 27 -13.03 -19.32 28.52
N ALA A 28 -13.80 -19.83 27.56
CA ALA A 28 -13.25 -20.45 26.37
C ALA A 28 -12.37 -19.39 25.69
N ASN A 29 -11.07 -19.67 25.62
CA ASN A 29 -10.04 -18.87 24.97
C ASN A 29 -10.60 -18.23 23.69
N ALA A 30 -10.85 -16.91 23.75
CA ALA A 30 -10.90 -16.12 22.54
C ALA A 30 -9.60 -16.43 21.81
N THR A 31 -9.68 -16.98 20.60
CA THR A 31 -8.52 -17.31 19.78
C THR A 31 -7.57 -16.12 19.80
N GLU A 32 -6.40 -16.29 20.41
CA GLU A 32 -5.37 -15.25 20.54
C GLU A 32 -4.64 -15.04 19.21
N GLU A 33 -5.36 -15.04 18.10
CA GLU A 33 -4.76 -14.92 16.77
C GLU A 33 -5.54 -14.04 15.81
N VAL A 34 -4.81 -13.55 14.81
CA VAL A 34 -5.32 -12.83 13.65
C VAL A 34 -4.55 -13.26 12.41
N ASN A 35 -5.27 -13.59 11.35
CA ASN A 35 -4.73 -14.16 10.13
C ASN A 35 -4.62 -13.09 9.03
N VAL A 36 -3.39 -12.76 8.64
CA VAL A 36 -3.11 -11.74 7.64
C VAL A 36 -2.70 -12.38 6.33
N TYR A 37 -3.43 -12.07 5.26
CA TYR A 37 -3.01 -12.40 3.89
C TYR A 37 -2.32 -11.19 3.29
N SER A 38 -1.04 -11.32 2.96
CA SER A 38 -0.20 -10.17 2.59
C SER A 38 0.48 -10.31 1.23
N TYR A 39 0.34 -9.27 0.42
CA TYR A 39 1.17 -9.04 -0.77
C TYR A 39 2.51 -8.34 -0.45
N ARG A 40 2.72 -7.91 0.81
CA ARG A 40 3.97 -7.25 1.23
C ARG A 40 5.07 -8.28 1.47
N GLN A 41 6.32 -7.86 1.38
CA GLN A 41 7.45 -8.72 1.73
C GLN A 41 7.54 -8.90 3.25
N PRO A 42 7.89 -10.10 3.77
CA PRO A 42 7.87 -10.38 5.20
C PRO A 42 8.65 -9.39 6.06
N PHE A 43 9.87 -9.03 5.65
CA PHE A 43 10.73 -8.11 6.41
C PHE A 43 10.16 -6.69 6.54
N LEU A 44 9.19 -6.29 5.71
CA LEU A 44 8.54 -4.97 5.76
C LEU A 44 7.37 -4.90 6.75
N VAL A 45 6.86 -6.06 7.20
CA VAL A 45 5.64 -6.15 8.04
C VAL A 45 5.86 -6.90 9.34
N LYS A 46 6.80 -7.84 9.38
CA LYS A 46 7.09 -8.64 10.58
C LYS A 46 7.38 -7.77 11.82
N PRO A 47 8.21 -6.71 11.75
CA PRO A 47 8.47 -5.87 12.94
C PRO A 47 7.20 -5.20 13.51
N LEU A 48 6.22 -4.89 12.66
CA LEU A 48 4.94 -4.32 13.08
C LEU A 48 4.09 -5.36 13.79
N PHE A 49 4.03 -6.57 13.23
CA PHE A 49 3.28 -7.68 13.83
C PHE A 49 3.90 -8.13 15.15
N ASP A 50 5.23 -8.19 15.23
CA ASP A 50 5.93 -8.51 16.47
C ASP A 50 5.57 -7.48 17.57
N LYS A 51 5.56 -6.18 17.24
CA LYS A 51 5.16 -5.11 18.19
C LYS A 51 3.68 -5.18 18.58
N PHE A 52 2.81 -5.54 17.64
CA PHE A 52 1.39 -5.76 17.94
C PHE A 52 1.21 -6.94 18.90
N THR A 53 1.83 -8.08 18.63
CA THR A 53 1.78 -9.26 19.49
C THR A 53 2.38 -8.97 20.86
N GLU A 54 3.51 -8.27 20.95
CA GLU A 54 4.13 -7.86 22.23
C GLU A 54 3.18 -7.02 23.10
N SER A 55 2.40 -6.12 22.48
CA SER A 55 1.52 -5.20 23.21
C SER A 55 0.13 -5.76 23.53
N THR A 56 -0.30 -6.82 22.84
CA THR A 56 -1.68 -7.33 22.96
C THR A 56 -1.78 -8.80 23.37
N GLY A 57 -0.70 -9.57 23.24
CA GLY A 57 -0.72 -11.03 23.33
C GLY A 57 -1.29 -11.74 22.10
N ILE A 58 -1.87 -11.00 21.14
CA ILE A 58 -2.52 -11.59 19.96
C ILE A 58 -1.45 -11.97 18.93
N LYS A 59 -1.36 -13.25 18.61
CA LYS A 59 -0.47 -13.80 17.59
C LYS A 59 -0.92 -13.40 16.18
N VAL A 60 0.01 -12.90 15.37
CA VAL A 60 -0.28 -12.63 13.95
C VAL A 60 0.23 -13.78 13.09
N ASN A 61 -0.68 -14.54 12.49
CA ASN A 61 -0.33 -15.53 11.47
C ASN A 61 -0.35 -14.87 10.10
N VAL A 62 0.64 -15.12 9.25
CA VAL A 62 0.75 -14.43 7.96
C VAL A 62 0.93 -15.41 6.81
N VAL A 63 0.08 -15.27 5.80
CA VAL A 63 0.19 -15.95 4.51
C VAL A 63 0.64 -14.95 3.46
N PHE A 64 1.82 -15.17 2.89
CA PHE A 64 2.39 -14.31 1.87
C PHE A 64 2.09 -14.83 0.45
N ALA A 65 1.72 -13.95 -0.47
CA ALA A 65 1.61 -14.28 -1.89
C ALA A 65 2.06 -13.12 -2.78
N LYS A 66 2.56 -13.44 -3.99
CA LYS A 66 2.90 -12.43 -5.01
C LYS A 66 1.72 -12.06 -5.91
N LYS A 67 0.78 -12.99 -6.10
CA LYS A 67 -0.41 -12.91 -6.97
C LYS A 67 -1.45 -13.92 -6.46
N GLY A 68 -2.70 -13.81 -6.93
CA GLY A 68 -3.70 -14.85 -6.70
C GLY A 68 -4.46 -14.78 -5.37
N MET A 69 -4.26 -13.73 -4.55
CA MET A 69 -4.90 -13.67 -3.22
C MET A 69 -6.40 -13.41 -3.31
N SER A 70 -6.85 -12.61 -4.29
CA SER A 70 -8.28 -12.36 -4.53
C SER A 70 -8.98 -13.64 -4.98
N GLU A 71 -8.39 -14.40 -5.90
CA GLU A 71 -8.90 -15.72 -6.32
C GLU A 71 -8.94 -16.72 -5.16
N ARG A 72 -7.88 -16.73 -4.34
CA ARG A 72 -7.83 -17.59 -3.15
C ARG A 72 -8.93 -17.25 -2.16
N LEU A 73 -9.08 -15.98 -1.81
CA LEU A 73 -10.09 -15.51 -0.87
C LEU A 73 -11.52 -15.82 -1.37
N ALA A 74 -11.77 -15.60 -2.66
CA ALA A 74 -13.04 -15.93 -3.29
C ALA A 74 -13.34 -17.44 -3.24
N ARG A 75 -12.34 -18.28 -3.50
CA ARG A 75 -12.48 -19.74 -3.44
C ARG A 75 -12.70 -20.26 -2.03
N GLU A 76 -12.01 -19.67 -1.04
CA GLU A 76 -12.17 -20.06 0.36
C GLU A 76 -13.54 -19.65 0.92
N GLY A 77 -14.13 -18.57 0.42
CA GLY A 77 -15.50 -18.17 0.77
C GLY A 77 -15.69 -17.93 2.26
N GLU A 78 -16.82 -18.37 2.80
CA GLU A 78 -17.16 -18.25 4.23
C GLU A 78 -16.23 -19.04 5.16
N TYR A 79 -15.48 -20.00 4.63
CA TYR A 79 -14.52 -20.80 5.38
C TYR A 79 -13.09 -20.25 5.30
N SER A 80 -12.89 -19.06 4.73
CA SER A 80 -11.56 -18.45 4.70
C SER A 80 -11.07 -18.14 6.11
N PRO A 81 -9.82 -18.52 6.46
CA PRO A 81 -9.24 -18.12 7.73
C PRO A 81 -8.81 -16.65 7.73
N ALA A 82 -8.82 -15.95 6.58
CA ALA A 82 -8.27 -14.61 6.46
C ALA A 82 -9.08 -13.57 7.25
N ASP A 83 -8.37 -12.76 8.04
CA ASP A 83 -8.93 -11.63 8.78
C ASP A 83 -8.63 -10.29 8.10
N ILE A 84 -7.38 -10.09 7.67
CA ILE A 84 -6.92 -8.84 7.04
C ILE A 84 -6.21 -9.14 5.74
N LEU A 85 -6.49 -8.32 4.72
CA LEU A 85 -5.79 -8.31 3.45
C LEU A 85 -4.83 -7.13 3.41
N LEU A 86 -3.53 -7.36 3.35
CA LEU A 86 -2.52 -6.32 3.12
C LEU A 86 -2.08 -6.29 1.65
N THR A 87 -2.17 -5.13 1.02
CA THR A 87 -1.84 -4.95 -0.39
C THR A 87 -0.76 -3.91 -0.60
N THR A 88 -0.18 -3.90 -1.80
CA THR A 88 0.86 -2.96 -2.23
C THR A 88 0.42 -2.16 -3.45
N ASP A 89 -0.87 -1.98 -3.69
CA ASP A 89 -1.42 -1.18 -4.80
C ASP A 89 -2.92 -0.94 -4.59
N ILE A 90 -3.40 0.26 -4.88
CA ILE A 90 -4.83 0.57 -4.83
C ILE A 90 -5.65 -0.39 -5.69
N SER A 91 -5.16 -0.78 -6.88
CA SER A 91 -5.93 -1.63 -7.78
C SER A 91 -6.28 -2.98 -7.15
N ARG A 92 -5.45 -3.48 -6.23
CA ARG A 92 -5.69 -4.74 -5.54
C ARG A 92 -6.75 -4.60 -4.46
N LEU A 93 -6.83 -3.45 -3.77
CA LEU A 93 -7.89 -3.19 -2.79
C LEU A 93 -9.23 -3.05 -3.50
N ILE A 94 -9.24 -2.34 -4.62
CA ILE A 94 -10.46 -2.13 -5.42
C ILE A 94 -10.93 -3.44 -6.04
N GLU A 95 -10.02 -4.28 -6.54
CA GLU A 95 -10.39 -5.63 -6.98
C GLU A 95 -11.05 -6.46 -5.86
N LEU A 96 -10.53 -6.39 -4.63
CA LEU A 96 -11.13 -7.07 -3.48
C LEU A 96 -12.51 -6.49 -3.13
N GLN A 97 -12.66 -5.16 -3.20
CA GLN A 97 -13.92 -4.44 -2.95
C GLN A 97 -14.98 -4.80 -4.01
N GLU A 98 -14.66 -4.69 -5.30
CA GLU A 98 -15.55 -4.98 -6.43
C GLU A 98 -16.01 -6.45 -6.44
N ARG A 99 -15.14 -7.37 -6.01
CA ARG A 99 -15.49 -8.79 -5.85
C ARG A 99 -16.26 -9.09 -4.57
N ASN A 100 -16.61 -8.07 -3.78
CA ASN A 100 -17.31 -8.20 -2.51
C ASN A 100 -16.60 -9.18 -1.56
N LEU A 101 -15.27 -9.03 -1.45
CA LEU A 101 -14.40 -9.84 -0.59
C LEU A 101 -13.96 -9.11 0.69
N LEU A 102 -14.33 -7.84 0.81
CA LEU A 102 -14.10 -7.01 2.00
C LEU A 102 -15.42 -6.72 2.70
N GLN A 103 -15.36 -6.43 4.00
CA GLN A 103 -16.48 -5.89 4.77
C GLN A 103 -16.15 -4.52 5.33
N VAL A 104 -17.20 -3.76 5.69
CA VAL A 104 -17.09 -2.42 6.25
C VAL A 104 -16.42 -2.46 7.63
N ASN A 105 -15.47 -1.55 7.87
CA ASN A 105 -14.90 -1.31 9.19
C ASN A 105 -15.08 0.16 9.62
N ASN A 106 -16.15 0.42 10.37
CA ASN A 106 -16.44 1.75 10.92
C ASN A 106 -15.58 2.06 12.16
N SER A 107 -14.28 2.21 11.97
CA SER A 107 -13.35 2.66 13.02
C SER A 107 -13.21 4.18 13.04
N ALA A 108 -13.55 4.79 14.17
CA ALA A 108 -13.32 6.22 14.40
C ALA A 108 -11.82 6.57 14.44
N ILE A 109 -10.97 5.63 14.86
CA ILE A 109 -9.51 5.79 14.85
C ILE A 109 -9.03 5.89 13.40
N LEU A 110 -9.40 4.94 12.54
CA LEU A 110 -8.97 4.95 11.15
C LEU A 110 -9.46 6.19 10.40
N THR A 111 -10.74 6.54 10.55
CA THR A 111 -11.34 7.68 9.83
C THR A 111 -10.84 9.04 10.29
N SER A 112 -10.38 9.17 11.54
CA SER A 112 -9.80 10.42 12.07
C SER A 112 -8.33 10.63 11.68
N VAL A 113 -7.58 9.56 11.42
CA VAL A 113 -6.12 9.65 11.21
C VAL A 113 -5.69 9.40 9.77
N ILE A 114 -6.56 8.79 8.96
CA ILE A 114 -6.32 8.53 7.53
C ILE A 114 -7.12 9.53 6.71
N PRO A 115 -6.46 10.40 5.92
CA PRO A 115 -7.12 11.35 5.04
C PRO A 115 -8.15 10.67 4.13
N SER A 116 -9.27 11.35 3.84
CA SER A 116 -10.38 10.78 3.07
C SER A 116 -9.96 10.32 1.67
N GLN A 117 -8.99 10.97 1.02
CA GLN A 117 -8.49 10.53 -0.29
C GLN A 117 -7.71 9.19 -0.25
N TYR A 118 -7.31 8.72 0.94
CA TYR A 118 -6.51 7.52 1.15
C TYR A 118 -7.27 6.40 1.87
N ARG A 119 -8.61 6.45 1.86
CA ARG A 119 -9.48 5.38 2.33
C ARG A 119 -10.70 5.27 1.42
N SER A 120 -11.39 4.15 1.49
CA SER A 120 -12.61 3.97 0.72
C SER A 120 -13.75 4.84 1.25
N THR A 121 -14.68 5.19 0.37
CA THR A 121 -15.89 5.95 0.74
C THR A 121 -16.83 5.14 1.63
N ASP A 122 -16.81 3.81 1.52
CA ASP A 122 -17.63 2.85 2.26
C ASP A 122 -16.90 2.18 3.45
N ASN A 123 -15.69 2.64 3.79
CA ASN A 123 -14.85 2.09 4.87
C ASN A 123 -14.49 0.58 4.75
N THR A 124 -14.50 0.00 3.54
CA THR A 124 -14.02 -1.37 3.27
C THR A 124 -12.49 -1.49 3.20
N TRP A 125 -11.77 -0.41 2.87
CA TRP A 125 -10.31 -0.40 2.86
C TRP A 125 -9.70 0.93 3.30
N PHE A 126 -8.46 0.87 3.78
CA PHE A 126 -7.70 2.00 4.32
C PHE A 126 -6.24 1.92 3.88
N ALA A 127 -5.64 3.03 3.47
CA ALA A 127 -4.21 3.09 3.21
C ALA A 127 -3.39 3.03 4.51
N LEU A 128 -2.17 2.53 4.41
CA LEU A 128 -1.19 2.47 5.50
C LEU A 128 0.06 3.28 5.20
N THR A 129 0.49 3.31 3.95
CA THR A 129 1.64 4.10 3.50
C THR A 129 1.37 4.65 2.12
N THR A 130 2.03 5.76 1.80
CA THR A 130 1.96 6.39 0.48
C THR A 130 3.33 6.38 -0.19
N ARG A 131 3.34 6.41 -1.52
CA ARG A 131 4.54 6.50 -2.34
C ARG A 131 4.27 7.35 -3.55
N VAL A 132 5.24 8.20 -3.86
CA VAL A 132 5.16 9.10 -5.01
C VAL A 132 5.78 8.40 -6.21
N ARG A 133 5.12 8.47 -7.37
CA ARG A 133 5.72 8.07 -8.65
C ARG A 133 6.48 9.27 -9.22
N ASN A 134 7.77 9.35 -8.91
CA ASN A 134 8.59 10.51 -9.25
C ASN A 134 9.11 10.46 -10.68
N ILE A 135 9.60 11.63 -11.11
CA ILE A 135 10.49 11.74 -12.27
C ILE A 135 11.92 11.91 -11.74
N TYR A 136 12.81 10.98 -12.10
CA TYR A 136 14.24 11.13 -11.90
C TYR A 136 14.85 11.84 -13.10
N SER A 137 15.65 12.86 -12.86
CA SER A 137 16.43 13.55 -13.90
C SER A 137 17.92 13.38 -13.64
N ALA A 138 18.72 13.31 -14.70
CA ALA A 138 20.17 13.29 -14.58
C ALA A 138 20.67 14.58 -13.93
N LYS A 139 21.61 14.49 -12.98
CA LYS A 139 22.19 15.69 -12.34
C LYS A 139 22.87 16.65 -13.33
N ARG A 140 23.37 16.12 -14.47
CA ARG A 140 23.92 16.92 -15.58
C ARG A 140 22.92 17.88 -16.22
N LEU A 141 21.61 17.70 -15.98
CA LEU A 141 20.58 18.67 -16.40
C LEU A 141 20.39 19.82 -15.40
N GLY A 142 21.03 19.77 -14.23
CA GLY A 142 20.77 20.69 -13.14
C GLY A 142 19.40 20.45 -12.48
N ALA A 143 18.85 21.50 -11.85
CA ALA A 143 17.51 21.46 -11.28
C ALA A 143 16.47 21.53 -12.41
N VAL A 144 15.45 20.66 -12.36
CA VAL A 144 14.40 20.59 -13.37
C VAL A 144 13.05 20.71 -12.68
N ASN A 145 12.22 21.65 -13.14
CA ASN A 145 10.80 21.65 -12.83
C ASN A 145 10.07 20.90 -13.94
N ILE A 146 9.44 19.78 -13.62
CA ILE A 146 8.85 18.88 -14.61
C ILE A 146 7.51 18.31 -14.14
N ASN A 147 6.54 18.29 -15.04
CA ASN A 147 5.23 17.68 -14.87
C ASN A 147 5.17 16.33 -15.61
N TYR A 148 4.20 15.48 -15.28
CA TYR A 148 3.98 14.25 -16.04
C TYR A 148 3.64 14.54 -17.51
N GLU A 149 2.89 15.61 -17.77
CA GLU A 149 2.52 16.09 -19.10
C GLU A 149 3.75 16.38 -19.96
N ASP A 150 4.80 16.96 -19.36
CA ASP A 150 6.02 17.34 -20.06
C ASP A 150 6.79 16.14 -20.63
N LEU A 151 6.51 14.91 -20.18
CA LEU A 151 7.11 13.71 -20.77
C LEU A 151 6.73 13.51 -22.25
N ALA A 152 5.68 14.21 -22.73
CA ALA A 152 5.25 14.27 -24.12
C ALA A 152 5.89 15.43 -24.93
N ASP A 153 6.72 16.28 -24.31
CA ASP A 153 7.38 17.41 -24.98
C ASP A 153 8.54 16.93 -25.87
N GLU A 154 8.60 17.37 -27.13
CA GLU A 154 9.62 16.97 -28.11
C GLU A 154 11.05 17.25 -27.66
N LYS A 155 11.28 18.19 -26.73
CA LYS A 155 12.63 18.44 -26.17
C LYS A 155 13.23 17.23 -25.46
N TYR A 156 12.41 16.23 -25.12
CA TYR A 156 12.83 14.97 -24.52
C TYR A 156 12.91 13.80 -25.51
N LYS A 157 12.83 14.06 -26.82
CA LYS A 157 12.91 13.03 -27.84
C LYS A 157 14.18 12.19 -27.71
N GLY A 158 14.03 10.89 -27.51
CA GLY A 158 15.14 9.95 -27.31
C GLY A 158 15.87 10.09 -25.97
N ARG A 159 15.27 10.76 -24.97
CA ARG A 159 15.93 11.09 -23.69
C ARG A 159 15.25 10.47 -22.47
N ILE A 160 14.15 9.72 -22.65
CA ILE A 160 13.42 9.13 -21.53
C ILE A 160 13.59 7.61 -21.48
N CYS A 161 13.88 7.07 -20.30
CA CYS A 161 13.76 5.64 -20.01
C CYS A 161 12.57 5.37 -19.12
N THR A 162 11.88 4.25 -19.36
CA THR A 162 10.85 3.76 -18.45
C THR A 162 10.78 2.23 -18.52
N ARG A 163 10.09 1.67 -17.54
CA ARG A 163 9.65 0.27 -17.59
C ARG A 163 8.34 0.16 -18.37
N SER A 164 7.92 -1.07 -18.66
CA SER A 164 6.63 -1.36 -19.32
C SER A 164 5.48 -0.48 -18.80
N GLY A 165 4.73 0.12 -19.72
CA GLY A 165 3.51 0.88 -19.43
C GLY A 165 2.48 0.03 -18.71
N LYS A 166 2.42 -1.27 -19.01
CA LYS A 166 1.50 -2.24 -18.37
C LYS A 166 1.86 -2.60 -16.93
N HIS A 167 3.02 -2.18 -16.44
CA HIS A 167 3.35 -2.37 -15.03
C HIS A 167 2.37 -1.57 -14.16
N ALA A 168 1.88 -2.17 -13.06
CA ALA A 168 0.82 -1.59 -12.22
C ALA A 168 1.06 -0.12 -11.81
N TYR A 169 2.32 0.27 -11.55
CA TYR A 169 2.67 1.66 -11.22
C TYR A 169 2.44 2.64 -12.38
N ASN A 170 2.78 2.25 -13.61
CA ASN A 170 2.53 3.09 -14.79
C ASN A 170 1.04 3.09 -15.12
N VAL A 171 0.36 1.96 -15.02
CA VAL A 171 -1.10 1.89 -15.19
C VAL A 171 -1.81 2.84 -14.22
N ALA A 172 -1.41 2.89 -12.94
CA ALA A 172 -1.99 3.83 -11.98
C ALA A 172 -1.73 5.30 -12.32
N LEU A 173 -0.55 5.64 -12.83
CA LEU A 173 -0.25 6.99 -13.31
C LEU A 173 -1.11 7.35 -14.53
N VAL A 174 -1.18 6.46 -15.52
CA VAL A 174 -2.03 6.65 -16.72
C VAL A 174 -3.50 6.77 -16.32
N SER A 175 -3.98 5.97 -15.37
CA SER A 175 -5.32 6.11 -14.80
C SER A 175 -5.58 7.50 -14.22
N SER A 176 -4.61 8.10 -13.52
CA SER A 176 -4.76 9.47 -13.04
C SER A 176 -4.74 10.50 -14.17
N MET A 177 -3.96 10.27 -15.24
CA MET A 177 -4.00 11.12 -16.44
C MET A 177 -5.39 11.07 -17.11
N ILE A 178 -6.01 9.89 -17.19
CA ILE A 178 -7.38 9.74 -17.72
C ILE A 178 -8.38 10.49 -16.87
N ALA A 179 -8.28 10.40 -15.55
CA ALA A 179 -9.22 11.08 -14.67
C ALA A 179 -9.10 12.61 -14.75
N GLU A 180 -7.88 13.11 -14.97
CA GLU A 180 -7.59 14.55 -15.07
C GLU A 180 -7.92 15.13 -16.44
N HIS A 181 -7.48 14.46 -17.52
CA HIS A 181 -7.46 15.00 -18.88
C HIS A 181 -8.42 14.27 -19.84
N GLY A 182 -9.04 13.18 -19.38
CA GLY A 182 -9.88 12.33 -20.22
C GLY A 182 -9.11 11.35 -21.10
N GLU A 183 -9.85 10.49 -21.79
CA GLU A 183 -9.31 9.40 -22.61
C GLU A 183 -8.49 9.91 -23.80
N ALA A 184 -9.05 10.85 -24.57
CA ALA A 184 -8.47 11.32 -25.83
C ALA A 184 -7.10 11.99 -25.61
N GLU A 185 -7.03 12.91 -24.64
CA GLU A 185 -5.77 13.62 -24.33
C GLU A 185 -4.73 12.68 -23.75
N THR A 186 -5.14 11.71 -22.93
CA THR A 186 -4.21 10.70 -22.38
C THR A 186 -3.62 9.81 -23.48
N LEU A 187 -4.40 9.44 -24.50
CA LEU A 187 -3.89 8.67 -25.64
C LEU A 187 -2.82 9.47 -26.41
N VAL A 188 -3.10 10.73 -26.71
CA VAL A 188 -2.13 11.63 -27.38
C VAL A 188 -0.86 11.78 -26.53
N TRP A 189 -1.01 11.96 -25.22
CA TRP A 189 0.13 12.04 -24.30
C TRP A 189 0.95 10.74 -24.31
N LEU A 190 0.32 9.57 -24.29
CA LEU A 190 1.03 8.27 -24.35
C LEU A 190 1.81 8.09 -25.64
N GLU A 191 1.24 8.47 -26.79
CA GLU A 191 1.88 8.37 -28.10
C GLU A 191 3.11 9.27 -28.19
N LYS A 192 2.99 10.52 -27.74
CA LYS A 192 4.11 11.47 -27.68
C LYS A 192 5.16 11.07 -26.66
N PHE A 193 4.75 10.61 -25.48
CA PHE A 193 5.67 10.08 -24.48
C PHE A 193 6.43 8.86 -25.02
N LYS A 194 5.75 7.94 -25.73
CA LYS A 194 6.40 6.83 -26.42
C LYS A 194 7.44 7.33 -27.43
N ALA A 195 7.12 8.33 -28.25
CA ALA A 195 8.04 8.92 -29.22
C ALA A 195 9.30 9.53 -28.57
N ASN A 196 9.22 9.87 -27.27
CA ASN A 196 10.33 10.40 -26.49
C ASN A 196 11.21 9.35 -25.81
N LEU A 197 10.86 8.07 -25.91
CA LEU A 197 11.65 7.01 -25.29
C LEU A 197 12.99 6.81 -26.00
N ALA A 198 14.07 6.75 -25.22
CA ALA A 198 15.42 6.44 -25.70
C ALA A 198 15.57 4.97 -26.15
N ARG A 199 14.69 4.10 -25.65
CA ARG A 199 14.70 2.65 -25.87
C ARG A 199 13.34 2.06 -25.51
N LYS A 200 13.06 0.84 -25.97
CA LYS A 200 11.85 0.10 -25.60
C LYS A 200 11.72 -0.01 -24.07
N PRO A 201 10.50 0.12 -23.50
CA PRO A 201 10.29 -0.07 -22.08
C PRO A 201 10.79 -1.42 -21.59
N GLN A 202 11.61 -1.43 -20.54
CA GLN A 202 12.22 -2.68 -20.03
C GLN A 202 12.63 -2.57 -18.56
N GLY A 203 12.88 -3.71 -17.92
CA GLY A 203 13.41 -3.75 -16.55
C GLY A 203 12.46 -3.21 -15.47
N ASN A 204 13.04 -2.66 -14.41
CA ASN A 204 12.35 -2.14 -13.23
C ASN A 204 12.75 -0.68 -12.95
N ASP A 205 12.13 -0.03 -11.95
CA ASP A 205 12.37 1.39 -11.62
C ASP A 205 13.86 1.69 -11.31
N ARG A 206 14.56 0.80 -10.59
CA ARG A 206 16.00 0.99 -10.29
C ARG A 206 16.87 0.91 -11.54
N GLY A 207 16.53 0.00 -12.45
CA GLY A 207 17.18 -0.12 -13.75
C GLY A 207 17.04 1.14 -14.63
N GLN A 208 16.01 1.96 -14.39
CA GLN A 208 15.89 3.24 -15.12
C GLN A 208 16.82 4.31 -14.55
N VAL A 209 16.98 4.35 -13.23
CA VAL A 209 17.97 5.23 -12.58
C VAL A 209 19.40 4.80 -12.95
N GLN A 210 19.67 3.49 -12.99
CA GLN A 210 20.92 2.96 -13.52
C GLN A 210 21.17 3.39 -14.97
N ALA A 211 20.14 3.39 -15.82
CA ALA A 211 20.28 3.81 -17.21
C ALA A 211 20.62 5.30 -17.35
N ILE A 212 20.11 6.17 -16.45
CA ILE A 212 20.51 7.57 -16.39
C ILE A 212 21.98 7.70 -16.01
N HIS A 213 22.43 6.94 -15.00
CA HIS A 213 23.84 6.88 -14.60
C HIS A 213 24.75 6.38 -15.75
N GLN A 214 24.27 5.46 -16.58
CA GLN A 214 24.97 4.96 -17.77
C GLN A 214 24.82 5.86 -19.01
N ASN A 215 24.24 7.06 -18.88
CA ASN A 215 24.01 8.02 -19.95
C ASN A 215 23.15 7.50 -21.12
N LEU A 216 22.29 6.50 -20.88
CA LEU A 216 21.38 5.97 -21.91
C LEU A 216 20.11 6.83 -22.10
N CYS A 217 19.82 7.70 -21.13
CA CYS A 217 18.69 8.62 -21.09
C CYS A 217 18.95 9.67 -20.01
N ASP A 218 18.22 10.77 -20.05
CA ASP A 218 18.33 11.84 -19.06
C ASP A 218 17.21 11.83 -18.03
N ILE A 219 16.06 11.22 -18.36
CA ILE A 219 14.86 11.24 -17.53
C ILE A 219 14.30 9.83 -17.38
N SER A 220 13.71 9.54 -16.21
CA SER A 220 12.92 8.31 -16.03
C SER A 220 11.82 8.44 -14.99
N LEU A 221 10.85 7.52 -15.04
CA LEU A 221 9.83 7.35 -14.01
C LEU A 221 10.26 6.31 -12.97
N GLY A 222 10.02 6.60 -11.69
CA GLY A 222 10.08 5.55 -10.67
C GLY A 222 9.61 5.97 -9.27
N ASN A 223 9.28 4.97 -8.45
CA ASN A 223 8.74 5.21 -7.11
C ASN A 223 9.81 5.70 -6.13
N SER A 224 9.43 6.62 -5.23
CA SER A 224 10.31 7.25 -4.22
C SER A 224 11.13 6.25 -3.39
N TYR A 225 10.50 5.19 -2.88
CA TYR A 225 11.16 4.26 -1.96
C TYR A 225 12.35 3.50 -2.59
N TYR A 226 12.39 3.38 -3.92
CA TYR A 226 13.54 2.79 -4.59
C TYR A 226 14.76 3.70 -4.53
N PHE A 227 14.59 5.02 -4.55
CA PHE A 227 15.68 5.97 -4.37
C PHE A 227 16.33 5.80 -3.00
N GLY A 228 15.53 5.79 -1.92
CA GLY A 228 16.03 5.51 -0.57
C GLY A 228 16.75 4.16 -0.46
N LYS A 229 16.17 3.10 -1.05
CA LYS A 229 16.82 1.78 -1.08
C LYS A 229 18.14 1.76 -1.86
N MET A 230 18.26 2.55 -2.93
CA MET A 230 19.52 2.65 -3.68
C MET A 230 20.57 3.45 -2.90
N LEU A 231 20.18 4.51 -2.20
CA LEU A 231 21.10 5.33 -1.39
C LEU A 231 21.78 4.54 -0.26
N VAL A 232 21.11 3.54 0.30
CA VAL A 232 21.66 2.68 1.37
C VAL A 232 22.31 1.40 0.85
N ASP A 233 22.21 1.10 -0.44
CA ASP A 233 22.84 -0.05 -1.07
C ASP A 233 24.18 0.37 -1.70
N LYS A 234 25.30 -0.15 -1.20
CA LYS A 234 26.65 0.22 -1.66
C LYS A 234 26.84 0.07 -3.17
N LYS A 235 26.19 -0.90 -3.82
CA LYS A 235 26.34 -1.15 -5.27
C LYS A 235 25.45 -0.23 -6.10
N GLN A 236 24.34 0.23 -5.54
CA GLN A 236 23.35 1.04 -6.26
C GLN A 236 23.42 2.53 -5.91
N LYS A 237 24.15 2.88 -4.85
CA LYS A 237 24.34 4.26 -4.41
C LYS A 237 24.88 5.16 -5.52
N VAL A 238 25.82 4.65 -6.33
CA VAL A 238 26.37 5.39 -7.48
C VAL A 238 25.31 5.74 -8.53
N TRP A 239 24.25 4.93 -8.66
CA TRP A 239 23.13 5.22 -9.56
C TRP A 239 22.25 6.34 -8.99
N ALA A 240 21.91 6.25 -7.70
CA ALA A 240 21.13 7.29 -7.02
C ALA A 240 21.86 8.63 -6.96
N ASP A 241 23.18 8.61 -6.75
CA ASP A 241 24.01 9.81 -6.70
C ASP A 241 24.10 10.53 -8.06
N ALA A 242 23.74 9.87 -9.17
CA ALA A 242 23.74 10.44 -10.51
C ALA A 242 22.44 11.17 -10.88
N VAL A 243 21.40 11.09 -10.06
CA VAL A 243 20.07 11.65 -10.38
C VAL A 243 19.57 12.64 -9.31
N ASN A 244 18.70 13.55 -9.74
CA ASN A 244 17.80 14.30 -8.90
C ASN A 244 16.45 13.58 -8.85
N ILE A 245 15.83 13.55 -7.67
CA ILE A 245 14.44 13.11 -7.49
C ILE A 245 13.53 14.34 -7.61
N ASN A 246 12.59 14.34 -8.56
CA ASN A 246 11.69 15.45 -8.79
C ASN A 246 10.25 15.00 -8.51
N PHE A 247 9.57 15.76 -7.64
CA PHE A 247 8.13 15.62 -7.42
C PHE A 247 7.40 16.36 -8.54
N PRO A 248 6.64 15.69 -9.41
CA PRO A 248 6.02 16.37 -10.54
C PRO A 248 4.84 17.24 -10.11
N ASN A 249 4.40 18.16 -10.97
CA ASN A 249 3.08 18.81 -10.85
C ASN A 249 2.92 19.70 -9.60
N GLN A 250 4.03 20.22 -9.07
CA GLN A 250 4.01 21.02 -7.83
C GLN A 250 3.32 22.38 -8.01
N SER A 251 3.39 22.96 -9.21
CA SER A 251 2.68 24.21 -9.55
C SER A 251 1.20 24.01 -9.92
N ASN A 252 0.68 22.76 -10.02
CA ASN A 252 -0.71 22.48 -10.41
C ASN A 252 -1.42 21.46 -9.47
N ARG A 253 -1.76 20.25 -9.92
CA ARG A 253 -2.54 19.27 -9.15
C ARG A 253 -1.76 18.55 -8.04
N GLY A 254 -0.43 18.50 -8.14
CA GLY A 254 0.44 17.73 -7.24
C GLY A 254 0.88 16.39 -7.83
N ALA A 255 1.83 15.75 -7.16
CA ALA A 255 2.44 14.50 -7.64
C ALA A 255 1.51 13.31 -7.45
N HIS A 256 1.51 12.38 -8.42
CA HIS A 256 0.75 11.14 -8.34
C HIS A 256 1.26 10.27 -7.18
N VAL A 257 0.33 9.89 -6.32
CA VAL A 257 0.56 9.04 -5.16
C VAL A 257 -0.23 7.74 -5.30
N ASN A 258 0.42 6.63 -4.99
CA ASN A 258 -0.23 5.34 -4.80
C ASN A 258 0.04 4.87 -3.36
N ILE A 259 -0.61 3.80 -2.93
CA ILE A 259 -0.61 3.36 -1.54
C ILE A 259 -0.19 1.91 -1.39
N SER A 260 0.18 1.57 -0.16
CA SER A 260 -0.16 0.28 0.40
C SER A 260 -1.35 0.42 1.32
N GLY A 261 -2.15 -0.61 1.47
CA GLY A 261 -3.31 -0.53 2.34
C GLY A 261 -3.78 -1.88 2.83
N MET A 262 -4.85 -1.82 3.61
CA MET A 262 -5.47 -2.94 4.27
C MET A 262 -6.98 -2.96 4.02
N GLY A 263 -7.55 -4.15 3.99
CA GLY A 263 -9.00 -4.36 4.03
C GLY A 263 -9.37 -5.45 5.03
N LEU A 264 -10.53 -5.31 5.65
CA LEU A 264 -11.10 -6.32 6.54
C LEU A 264 -11.76 -7.41 5.67
N ALA A 265 -11.33 -8.66 5.80
CA ALA A 265 -11.87 -9.77 5.01
C ALA A 265 -13.36 -9.96 5.30
N LYS A 266 -14.17 -10.21 4.27
CA LYS A 266 -15.64 -10.33 4.40
C LYS A 266 -16.09 -11.35 5.43
N TYR A 267 -15.41 -12.49 5.51
CA TYR A 267 -15.73 -13.59 6.42
C TYR A 267 -14.68 -13.77 7.53
N SER A 268 -14.05 -12.66 7.97
CA SER A 268 -13.04 -12.69 9.04
C SER A 268 -13.56 -13.45 10.27
N PRO A 269 -12.91 -14.57 10.67
CA PRO A 269 -13.31 -15.31 11.86
C PRO A 269 -12.93 -14.60 13.17
N ASN A 270 -11.91 -13.74 13.16
CA ASN A 270 -11.39 -13.04 14.33
C ASN A 270 -11.61 -11.51 14.24
N ILE A 271 -12.84 -11.07 13.93
CA ILE A 271 -13.16 -9.65 13.63
C ILE A 271 -12.63 -8.67 14.68
N LYS A 272 -12.74 -8.99 15.97
CA LYS A 272 -12.26 -8.12 17.05
C LYS A 272 -10.74 -7.91 16.97
N ASN A 273 -9.99 -9.01 16.82
CA ASN A 273 -8.52 -8.98 16.71
C ASN A 273 -8.08 -8.30 15.40
N ALA A 274 -8.82 -8.53 14.32
CA ALA A 274 -8.60 -7.89 13.03
C ALA A 274 -8.69 -6.37 13.14
N LYS A 275 -9.78 -5.85 13.74
CA LYS A 275 -9.97 -4.41 13.94
C LYS A 275 -8.89 -3.81 14.84
N MET A 276 -8.50 -4.49 15.92
CA MET A 276 -7.39 -4.08 16.78
C MET A 276 -6.06 -3.96 16.01
N LEU A 277 -5.75 -4.94 15.16
CA LEU A 277 -4.55 -4.89 14.32
C LEU A 277 -4.64 -3.78 13.27
N MET A 278 -5.79 -3.56 12.64
CA MET A 278 -5.97 -2.44 11.70
C MET A 278 -5.74 -1.08 12.39
N ASP A 279 -6.36 -0.86 13.55
CA ASP A 279 -6.17 0.37 14.33
C ASP A 279 -4.70 0.53 14.78
N PHE A 280 -4.05 -0.56 15.19
CA PHE A 280 -2.62 -0.56 15.52
C PHE A 280 -1.75 -0.17 14.32
N LEU A 281 -1.98 -0.73 13.13
CA LEU A 281 -1.19 -0.41 11.93
C LEU A 281 -1.32 1.06 11.50
N ALA A 282 -2.45 1.70 11.86
CA ALA A 282 -2.69 3.12 11.67
C ALA A 282 -2.28 3.99 12.88
N SER A 283 -1.71 3.41 13.93
CA SER A 283 -1.23 4.14 15.11
C SER A 283 0.06 4.91 14.84
N LYS A 284 0.38 5.92 15.67
CA LYS A 284 1.65 6.67 15.56
C LYS A 284 2.89 5.75 15.63
N PRO A 285 3.03 4.83 16.60
CA PRO A 285 4.20 3.95 16.67
C PRO A 285 4.36 3.06 15.43
N ALA A 286 3.27 2.48 14.93
CA ALA A 286 3.32 1.66 13.73
C ALA A 286 3.69 2.47 12.48
N GLN A 287 3.13 3.67 12.34
CA GLN A 287 3.42 4.56 11.21
C GLN A 287 4.85 5.09 11.24
N GLN A 288 5.41 5.35 12.43
CA GLN A 288 6.83 5.64 12.59
C GLN A 288 7.68 4.45 12.13
N LEU A 289 7.34 3.23 12.54
CA LEU A 289 8.08 2.03 12.12
C LEU A 289 7.99 1.80 10.60
N TYR A 290 6.83 2.05 9.99
CA TYR A 290 6.64 2.04 8.53
C TYR A 290 7.58 3.03 7.83
N ALA A 291 7.63 4.28 8.31
CA ALA A 291 8.45 5.34 7.73
C ALA A 291 9.94 5.02 7.76
N HIS A 292 10.43 4.40 8.85
CA HIS A 292 11.84 4.03 9.01
C HIS A 292 12.22 2.79 8.19
N THR A 293 11.34 1.80 8.09
CA THR A 293 11.69 0.50 7.50
C THR A 293 11.52 0.49 5.97
N ASN A 294 10.52 1.21 5.44
CA ASN A 294 10.07 0.98 4.07
C ASN A 294 10.54 2.03 3.06
N MET A 295 11.16 3.13 3.51
CA MET A 295 11.45 4.32 2.68
C MET A 295 10.18 4.87 1.99
N GLU A 296 9.01 4.64 2.60
CA GLU A 296 7.70 5.11 2.17
C GLU A 296 7.27 6.29 3.08
N TYR A 297 6.26 7.03 2.65
CA TYR A 297 5.66 8.09 3.47
C TYR A 297 4.55 7.49 4.34
N PRO A 298 4.48 7.84 5.64
CA PRO A 298 3.34 7.45 6.46
C PRO A 298 2.06 8.09 5.90
N VAL A 299 0.93 7.39 6.03
CA VAL A 299 -0.37 7.95 5.61
C VAL A 299 -0.85 9.02 6.59
N ARG A 300 -0.46 8.89 7.86
CA ARG A 300 -0.75 9.86 8.91
C ARG A 300 0.06 11.14 8.69
N THR A 301 -0.63 12.27 8.72
CA THR A 301 -0.02 13.61 8.55
C THR A 301 0.75 14.09 9.78
N ASP A 302 0.47 13.52 10.96
CA ASP A 302 1.12 13.84 12.23
C ASP A 302 2.36 12.96 12.52
N VAL A 303 2.77 12.14 11.56
CA VAL A 303 4.00 11.33 11.62
C VAL A 303 4.94 11.77 10.50
N ALA A 304 6.16 12.15 10.88
CA ALA A 304 7.19 12.50 9.90
C ALA A 304 7.71 11.25 9.16
N PRO A 305 8.07 11.36 7.88
CA PRO A 305 8.84 10.32 7.20
C PRO A 305 10.23 10.18 7.86
N SER A 306 10.98 9.11 7.53
CA SER A 306 12.35 8.96 8.01
C SER A 306 13.24 10.13 7.54
N ALA A 307 14.33 10.41 8.28
CA ALA A 307 15.22 11.53 7.96
C ALA A 307 15.73 11.51 6.50
N LEU A 308 16.03 10.32 5.97
CA LEU A 308 16.46 10.15 4.57
C LEU A 308 15.34 10.49 3.57
N VAL A 309 14.10 10.09 3.85
CA VAL A 309 12.96 10.41 2.98
C VAL A 309 12.63 11.91 3.10
N ALA A 310 12.68 12.47 4.30
CA ALA A 310 12.46 13.89 4.57
C ALA A 310 13.49 14.78 3.85
N SER A 311 14.74 14.32 3.67
CA SER A 311 15.80 15.09 3.01
C SER A 311 15.56 15.32 1.52
N TRP A 312 14.58 14.65 0.90
CA TRP A 312 14.22 14.89 -0.50
C TRP A 312 13.33 16.12 -0.70
N GLY A 313 12.86 16.73 0.40
CA GLY A 313 12.01 17.91 0.40
C GLY A 313 10.53 17.59 0.62
N LYS A 314 9.72 18.64 0.65
CA LYS A 314 8.26 18.56 0.77
C LYS A 314 7.64 18.54 -0.62
N PHE A 315 6.47 17.91 -0.74
CA PHE A 315 5.70 17.90 -1.98
C PHE A 315 4.21 18.02 -1.70
N LYS A 316 3.49 18.57 -2.66
CA LYS A 316 2.03 18.51 -2.79
C LYS A 316 1.67 17.21 -3.49
N ALA A 317 0.88 16.36 -2.81
CA ALA A 317 0.27 15.18 -3.41
C ALA A 317 -0.96 15.56 -4.23
N ASP A 318 -1.21 14.81 -5.30
CA ASP A 318 -2.48 14.85 -6.01
C ASP A 318 -3.64 14.51 -5.07
N LYS A 319 -4.73 15.29 -5.15
CA LYS A 319 -5.93 15.17 -4.31
C LYS A 319 -6.98 14.24 -4.93
N LEU A 320 -6.75 13.76 -6.16
CA LEU A 320 -7.65 12.84 -6.83
C LEU A 320 -7.90 11.59 -5.99
N SER A 321 -9.17 11.18 -5.88
CA SER A 321 -9.54 9.97 -5.16
C SER A 321 -8.88 8.74 -5.78
N LEU A 322 -8.27 7.91 -4.94
CA LEU A 322 -7.69 6.64 -5.36
C LEU A 322 -8.74 5.67 -5.96
N GLU A 323 -10.01 5.77 -5.53
CA GLU A 323 -11.11 5.01 -6.14
C GLU A 323 -11.35 5.45 -7.59
N ILE A 324 -11.27 6.76 -7.87
CA ILE A 324 -11.42 7.29 -9.24
C ILE A 324 -10.25 6.81 -10.12
N ILE A 325 -9.02 6.84 -9.61
CA ILE A 325 -7.84 6.30 -10.32
C ILE A 325 -8.05 4.82 -10.63
N ALA A 326 -8.51 4.03 -9.67
CA ALA A 326 -8.69 2.61 -9.88
C ALA A 326 -9.81 2.28 -10.89
N LYS A 327 -10.91 3.02 -10.90
CA LYS A 327 -11.99 2.88 -11.90
C LYS A 327 -11.47 3.01 -13.34
N ASN A 328 -10.47 3.87 -13.55
CA ASN A 328 -9.86 4.08 -14.88
C ASN A 328 -8.83 3.01 -15.28
N ARG A 329 -8.52 2.03 -14.42
CA ARG A 329 -7.45 1.04 -14.65
C ARG A 329 -7.60 0.25 -15.95
N GLN A 330 -8.80 -0.27 -16.22
CA GLN A 330 -9.04 -1.07 -17.43
C GLN A 330 -8.90 -0.21 -18.69
N LEU A 331 -9.36 1.04 -18.63
CA LEU A 331 -9.20 1.99 -19.72
C LEU A 331 -7.73 2.36 -19.93
N ALA A 332 -6.97 2.59 -18.85
CA ALA A 332 -5.53 2.85 -18.91
C ALA A 332 -4.77 1.72 -19.63
N LEU A 333 -5.06 0.46 -19.31
CA LEU A 333 -4.48 -0.70 -20.01
C LEU A 333 -4.80 -0.67 -21.51
N LYS A 334 -6.07 -0.42 -21.88
CA LYS A 334 -6.49 -0.29 -23.29
C LYS A 334 -5.76 0.83 -24.02
N LEU A 335 -5.57 1.99 -23.38
CA LEU A 335 -4.85 3.12 -23.98
C LEU A 335 -3.35 2.84 -24.13
N ILE A 336 -2.72 2.23 -23.13
CA ILE A 336 -1.32 1.77 -23.22
C ILE A 336 -1.14 0.82 -24.41
N ASP A 337 -2.10 -0.08 -24.63
CA ASP A 337 -2.11 -0.99 -25.77
C ASP A 337 -2.36 -0.28 -27.11
N ARG A 338 -3.34 0.63 -27.18
CA ARG A 338 -3.61 1.43 -28.40
C ARG A 338 -2.41 2.28 -28.80
N ALA A 339 -1.76 2.94 -27.84
CA ALA A 339 -0.53 3.70 -28.06
C ALA A 339 0.67 2.79 -28.41
N ARG A 340 0.52 1.46 -28.32
CA ARG A 340 1.58 0.48 -28.51
C ARG A 340 2.80 0.83 -27.66
N PHE A 341 2.59 1.27 -26.42
CA PHE A 341 3.61 1.94 -25.61
C PHE A 341 4.88 1.09 -25.39
N ASP A 342 4.70 -0.23 -25.27
CA ASP A 342 5.78 -1.19 -25.03
C ASP A 342 6.48 -1.69 -26.32
N LEU A 343 6.02 -1.28 -27.53
CA LEU A 343 6.50 -1.79 -28.82
C LEU A 343 7.58 -0.93 -29.48
#